data_AF-A0A954JDB6-F1
#
_entry.id   AF-A0A954JDB6-F1
#
_cell.length_a   1.000
_cell.length_b   1.000
_cell.length_c   1.000
_cell.angle_alpha   90.00
_cell.angle_beta   90.00
_cell.angle_gamma   90.00
#
_symmetry.space_group_name_H-M   'P 1'
#
loop_
_entity.id
_entity.type
_entity.pdbx_description
1 polymer ?
#
loop_
_entity_poly.entity_id
_entity_poly.type
_entity_poly.pdbx_seq_one_letter_code
_entity_poly.pdbx_strand_id
1 'polypeptide(L)'
;MNTNMITRHFEKIGARARVQDQRWRSIRSGVSIDIGRDDGGEFFDISIGRDAPQELTVVDTQPKLRHLLLMSRQNDGKHKFLCGHDERHWFVAAVPERAGASTVKTAFDALRPLAVSRELELKRVKRKNRNRRRNEAFLRQGEWFF
;
A
#
# COMPACT_ATOMS: atom_id res chain seq x y z
N MET A 1 -17.38 4.66 -9.86
CA MET A 1 -16.43 4.07 -8.89
C MET A 1 -17.10 2.86 -8.26
N ASN A 2 -16.52 1.66 -8.34
CA ASN A 2 -17.19 0.45 -7.84
C ASN A 2 -16.62 0.05 -6.48
N THR A 3 -17.15 0.67 -5.42
CA THR A 3 -16.72 0.48 -4.04
C THR A 3 -16.69 -0.98 -3.58
N ASN A 4 -17.63 -1.78 -4.09
CA ASN A 4 -17.72 -3.21 -3.81
C ASN A 4 -16.53 -3.98 -4.41
N MET A 5 -15.98 -3.56 -5.55
CA MET A 5 -14.80 -4.19 -6.14
C MET A 5 -13.56 -3.93 -5.31
N ILE A 6 -13.35 -2.70 -4.83
CA ILE A 6 -12.21 -2.36 -3.98
C ILE A 6 -12.21 -3.23 -2.72
N THR A 7 -13.35 -3.31 -2.03
CA THR A 7 -13.49 -4.12 -0.81
C THR A 7 -13.15 -5.58 -1.06
N ARG A 8 -13.62 -6.18 -2.17
CA ARG A 8 -13.27 -7.56 -2.56
C ARG A 8 -11.77 -7.77 -2.79
N HIS A 9 -11.03 -6.77 -3.25
CA HIS A 9 -9.57 -6.88 -3.38
C HIS A 9 -8.86 -6.88 -2.02
N PHE A 10 -9.36 -6.12 -1.04
CA PHE A 10 -8.85 -6.17 0.33
C PHE A 10 -9.17 -7.52 0.99
N GLU A 11 -10.36 -8.06 0.78
CA GLU A 11 -10.73 -9.40 1.27
C GLU A 11 -9.77 -10.49 0.74
N LYS A 12 -9.33 -10.39 -0.53
CA LYS A 12 -8.36 -11.34 -1.11
C LYS A 12 -7.01 -11.37 -0.40
N ILE A 13 -6.59 -10.28 0.26
CA ILE A 13 -5.35 -10.25 1.06
C ILE A 13 -5.60 -10.59 2.54
N GLY A 14 -6.85 -10.91 2.90
CA GLY A 14 -7.30 -11.19 4.26
C GLY A 14 -7.61 -9.93 5.08
N ALA A 15 -7.75 -8.78 4.44
CA ALA A 15 -8.02 -7.50 5.09
C ALA A 15 -9.51 -7.15 5.07
N ARG A 16 -9.95 -6.41 6.09
CA ARG A 16 -11.22 -5.68 6.09
C ARG A 16 -10.98 -4.28 5.52
N ALA A 17 -11.91 -3.77 4.73
CA ALA A 17 -11.87 -2.39 4.24
C ALA A 17 -13.25 -1.75 4.34
N ARG A 18 -13.27 -0.47 4.73
CA ARG A 18 -14.45 0.39 4.71
C ARG A 18 -14.15 1.54 3.77
N VAL A 19 -14.99 1.71 2.75
CA VAL A 19 -14.86 2.83 1.82
C VAL A 19 -16.03 3.78 2.05
N GLN A 20 -15.71 5.01 2.43
CA GLN A 20 -16.68 6.03 2.79
C GLN A 20 -16.63 7.16 1.76
N ASP A 21 -17.79 7.46 1.16
CA ASP A 21 -17.93 8.66 0.35
C ASP A 21 -18.30 9.84 1.27
N GLN A 22 -17.35 10.73 1.50
CA GLN A 22 -17.51 11.90 2.36
C GLN A 22 -17.47 13.21 1.56
N ARG A 23 -17.70 13.20 0.24
CA ARG A 23 -17.62 14.37 -0.64
C ARG A 23 -18.38 15.60 -0.13
N TRP A 24 -19.54 15.37 0.50
CA TRP A 24 -20.43 16.42 0.98
C TRP A 24 -20.05 16.96 2.36
N ARG A 25 -19.23 16.23 3.14
CA ARG A 25 -18.92 16.54 4.54
C ARG A 25 -17.44 16.80 4.81
N SER A 26 -16.56 16.42 3.88
CA SER A 26 -15.12 16.51 4.05
C SER A 26 -14.58 17.87 3.60
N ILE A 27 -13.73 18.47 4.43
CA ILE A 27 -12.87 19.60 4.07
C ILE A 27 -11.61 19.12 3.30
N ARG A 28 -11.25 17.83 3.43
CA ARG A 28 -10.11 17.22 2.73
C ARG A 28 -10.47 16.91 1.27
N SER A 29 -9.56 17.22 0.36
CA SER A 29 -9.62 16.83 -1.06
C SER A 29 -9.02 15.43 -1.28
N GLY A 30 -9.36 14.80 -2.40
CA GLY A 30 -8.74 13.54 -2.83
C GLY A 30 -9.15 12.30 -2.02
N VAL A 31 -8.22 11.36 -1.90
CA VAL A 31 -8.40 10.08 -1.20
C VAL A 31 -7.50 10.02 0.02
N SER A 32 -8.08 9.72 1.17
CA SER A 32 -7.37 9.42 2.41
C SER A 32 -7.50 7.93 2.69
N ILE A 33 -6.42 7.29 3.11
CA ILE A 33 -6.40 5.89 3.53
C ILE A 33 -5.67 5.84 4.87
N ASP A 34 -6.29 5.22 5.85
CA ASP A 34 -5.72 5.03 7.18
C ASP A 34 -6.08 3.63 7.71
N ILE A 35 -5.52 3.26 8.86
CA ILE A 35 -5.84 2.03 9.58
C ILE A 35 -6.77 2.37 10.73
N GLY A 36 -8.04 1.99 10.58
CA GLY A 36 -9.02 2.03 11.66
C GLY A 36 -8.96 0.77 12.52
N ARG A 37 -9.56 0.83 13.70
CA ARG A 37 -9.72 -0.32 14.61
C ARG A 37 -11.12 -0.31 15.22
N ASP A 38 -11.75 -1.48 15.23
CA ASP A 38 -13.00 -1.74 15.95
C ASP A 38 -12.92 -3.08 16.69
N ASP A 39 -14.03 -3.54 17.26
CA ASP A 39 -14.10 -4.82 18.00
C ASP A 39 -13.75 -6.04 17.13
N GLY A 40 -13.89 -5.94 15.81
CA GLY A 40 -13.48 -6.97 14.86
C GLY A 40 -12.01 -6.86 14.43
N GLY A 41 -11.23 -5.97 15.04
CA GLY A 41 -9.82 -5.73 14.74
C GLY A 41 -9.57 -4.57 13.77
N GLU A 42 -8.38 -4.56 13.17
CA GLU A 42 -7.93 -3.52 12.26
C GLU A 42 -8.59 -3.63 10.87
N PHE A 43 -8.83 -2.48 10.24
CA PHE A 43 -9.37 -2.37 8.90
C PHE A 43 -8.81 -1.15 8.16
N PHE A 44 -8.78 -1.21 6.83
CA PHE A 44 -8.45 -0.05 6.01
C PHE A 44 -9.65 0.89 5.92
N ASP A 45 -9.51 2.12 6.43
CA ASP A 45 -10.51 3.17 6.28
C ASP A 45 -10.15 4.06 5.09
N ILE A 46 -10.94 3.97 4.02
CA ILE A 46 -10.72 4.68 2.77
C ILE A 46 -11.79 5.75 2.65
N SER A 47 -11.40 7.01 2.82
CA SER A 47 -12.29 8.16 2.75
C SER A 47 -12.08 8.93 1.46
N ILE A 48 -13.18 9.25 0.78
CA ILE A 48 -13.18 10.04 -0.46
C ILE A 48 -13.71 11.43 -0.15
N GLY A 49 -12.84 12.42 -0.34
CA GLY A 49 -13.07 13.82 -0.06
C GLY A 49 -13.84 14.57 -1.15
N ARG A 50 -13.95 15.89 -0.99
CA ARG A 50 -14.75 16.79 -1.84
C ARG A 50 -14.33 16.74 -3.32
N ASP A 51 -13.02 16.74 -3.56
CA ASP A 51 -12.43 16.55 -4.89
C ASP A 51 -12.16 15.08 -5.12
N ALA A 52 -13.23 14.33 -5.33
CA ALA A 52 -13.15 12.89 -5.53
C ALA A 52 -12.20 12.54 -6.69
N PRO A 53 -11.45 11.43 -6.59
CA PRO A 53 -10.59 11.01 -7.69
C PRO A 53 -11.43 10.70 -8.94
N GLN A 54 -10.87 10.98 -10.10
CA GLN A 54 -11.41 10.52 -11.38
C GLN A 54 -11.52 8.99 -11.41
N GLU A 55 -10.58 8.30 -10.77
CA GLU A 55 -10.56 6.85 -10.67
C GLU A 55 -9.87 6.40 -9.38
N LEU A 56 -10.47 5.42 -8.69
CA LEU A 56 -9.85 4.68 -7.60
C LEU A 56 -9.87 3.20 -7.96
N THR A 57 -8.70 2.59 -8.10
CA THR A 57 -8.56 1.21 -8.61
C THR A 57 -7.42 0.46 -7.94
N VAL A 58 -7.58 -0.85 -7.79
CA VAL A 58 -6.50 -1.73 -7.32
C VAL A 58 -5.71 -2.20 -8.53
N VAL A 59 -4.42 -1.85 -8.57
CA VAL A 59 -3.52 -2.09 -9.71
C VAL A 59 -2.89 -3.48 -9.65
N ASP A 60 -2.54 -3.94 -8.46
CA ASP A 60 -1.94 -5.26 -8.24
C ASP A 60 -2.41 -5.81 -6.89
N THR A 61 -2.64 -7.13 -6.81
CA THR A 61 -3.07 -7.82 -5.59
C THR A 61 -2.23 -9.07 -5.42
N GLN A 62 -1.56 -9.20 -4.28
CA GLN A 62 -0.68 -10.31 -3.95
C GLN A 62 -1.19 -11.02 -2.67
N PRO A 63 -2.19 -11.92 -2.78
CA PRO A 63 -2.79 -12.60 -1.63
C PRO A 63 -1.78 -13.32 -0.73
N LYS A 64 -0.82 -14.03 -1.33
CA LYS A 64 0.22 -14.77 -0.59
C LYS A 64 1.15 -13.86 0.22
N LEU A 65 1.34 -12.63 -0.24
CA LEU A 65 2.10 -11.63 0.51
C LEU A 65 1.21 -10.87 1.49
N ARG A 66 -0.12 -10.95 1.35
CA ARG A 66 -1.10 -10.09 2.04
C ARG A 66 -0.91 -8.60 1.74
N HIS A 67 -0.62 -8.28 0.47
CA HIS A 67 -0.37 -6.90 0.01
C HIS A 67 -1.16 -6.59 -1.27
N LEU A 68 -1.52 -5.33 -1.44
CA LEU A 68 -2.08 -4.79 -2.69
C LEU A 68 -1.57 -3.38 -2.96
N LEU A 69 -1.63 -2.96 -4.22
CA LEU A 69 -1.30 -1.61 -4.65
C LEU A 69 -2.58 -0.91 -5.11
N LEU A 70 -2.99 0.12 -4.36
CA LEU A 70 -4.14 0.95 -4.67
C LEU A 70 -3.67 2.22 -5.41
N MET A 71 -4.40 2.65 -6.42
CA MET A 71 -4.14 3.88 -7.16
C MET A 71 -5.36 4.80 -7.16
N SER A 72 -5.13 6.05 -6.82
CA SER A 72 -6.06 7.16 -6.99
C SER A 72 -5.57 8.07 -8.12
N ARG A 73 -6.38 8.24 -9.17
CA ARG A 73 -6.14 9.21 -10.25
C ARG A 73 -6.93 10.48 -9.97
N GLN A 74 -6.23 11.59 -9.86
CA GLN A 74 -6.74 12.93 -9.61
C GLN A 74 -6.29 13.87 -10.73
N ASN A 75 -6.69 15.14 -10.68
CA ASN A 75 -6.32 16.13 -11.70
C ASN A 75 -4.82 16.46 -11.71
N ASP A 76 -4.17 16.34 -10.56
CA ASP A 76 -2.75 16.59 -10.35
C ASP A 76 -1.86 15.39 -10.69
N GLY A 77 -2.41 14.18 -10.78
CA GLY A 77 -1.66 13.00 -11.16
C GLY A 77 -2.22 11.67 -10.65
N LYS A 78 -1.33 10.68 -10.57
CA LYS A 78 -1.62 9.32 -10.08
C LYS A 78 -0.91 9.09 -8.76
N HIS A 79 -1.70 9.04 -7.70
CA HIS A 79 -1.26 8.74 -6.35
C HIS A 79 -1.39 7.24 -6.07
N LYS A 80 -0.36 6.62 -5.50
CA LYS A 80 -0.34 5.17 -5.25
C LYS A 80 -0.03 4.86 -3.80
N PHE A 81 -0.70 3.84 -3.29
CA PHE A 81 -0.63 3.43 -1.90
C PHE A 81 -0.40 1.93 -1.83
N LEU A 82 0.70 1.54 -1.19
CA LEU A 82 0.96 0.16 -0.84
C LEU A 82 0.19 -0.14 0.46
N CYS A 83 -0.77 -1.05 0.37
CA CYS A 83 -1.54 -1.53 1.52
C CYS A 83 -1.10 -2.96 1.83
N GLY A 84 -0.78 -3.26 3.08
CA GLY A 84 -0.26 -4.58 3.43
C GLY A 84 -0.34 -4.90 4.90
N HIS A 85 0.06 -6.12 5.25
CA HIS A 85 0.20 -6.59 6.62
C HIS A 85 1.67 -6.91 6.87
N ASP A 86 2.19 -6.45 8.01
CA ASP A 86 3.54 -6.80 8.48
C ASP A 86 3.50 -7.93 9.52
N GLU A 87 4.35 -7.89 10.55
CA GLU A 87 4.36 -8.90 11.61
C GLU A 87 3.16 -8.81 12.54
N ARG A 88 2.59 -7.61 12.72
CA ARG A 88 1.61 -7.34 13.78
C ARG A 88 0.41 -6.53 13.33
N HIS A 89 0.57 -5.67 12.33
CA HIS A 89 -0.43 -4.67 11.98
C HIS A 89 -0.64 -4.59 10.47
N TRP A 90 -1.83 -4.16 10.08
CA TRP A 90 -2.02 -3.60 8.75
C TRP A 90 -1.35 -2.24 8.67
N PHE A 91 -0.86 -1.88 7.49
CA PHE A 91 -0.26 -0.59 7.22
C PHE A 91 -0.68 -0.07 5.85
N VAL A 92 -0.51 1.23 5.68
CA VAL A 92 -0.55 1.90 4.38
C VAL A 92 0.71 2.77 4.21
N ALA A 93 1.29 2.76 3.02
CA ALA A 93 2.43 3.61 2.66
C ALA A 93 2.20 4.29 1.32
N ALA A 94 2.38 5.61 1.28
CA ALA A 94 2.36 6.37 0.03
C ALA A 94 3.61 6.05 -0.80
N VAL A 95 3.41 5.62 -2.05
CA VAL A 95 4.51 5.29 -2.96
C VAL A 95 4.94 6.56 -3.70
N PRO A 96 6.23 6.91 -3.71
CA PRO A 96 6.71 8.09 -4.44
C PRO A 96 6.31 8.06 -5.92
N GLU A 97 5.63 9.11 -6.38
CA GLU A 97 5.10 9.18 -7.76
C GLU A 97 6.18 8.99 -8.82
N ARG A 98 7.37 9.57 -8.59
CA ARG A 98 8.55 9.46 -9.47
C ARG A 98 9.01 8.01 -9.72
N ALA A 99 8.65 7.07 -8.85
CA ALA A 99 9.05 5.68 -8.99
C ALA A 99 8.20 4.92 -10.02
N GLY A 100 7.05 5.46 -10.44
CA GLY A 100 6.20 4.85 -11.47
C GLY A 100 5.64 3.47 -11.11
N ALA A 101 5.69 3.06 -9.83
CA ALA A 101 5.41 1.68 -9.41
C ALA A 101 4.08 1.14 -9.93
N SER A 102 4.08 0.01 -10.63
CA SER A 102 2.88 -0.60 -11.23
C SER A 102 2.50 -1.95 -10.62
N THR A 103 3.30 -2.44 -9.68
CA THR A 103 3.12 -3.72 -8.99
C THR A 103 3.49 -3.57 -7.52
N VAL A 104 3.00 -4.46 -6.66
CA VAL A 104 3.41 -4.55 -5.24
C VAL A 104 4.93 -4.67 -5.13
N LYS A 105 5.55 -5.43 -6.04
CA LYS A 105 7.01 -5.60 -6.08
C LYS A 105 7.77 -4.31 -6.38
N THR A 106 7.32 -3.54 -7.36
CA THR A 106 7.96 -2.25 -7.69
C THR A 106 7.66 -1.17 -6.65
N ALA A 107 6.52 -1.27 -5.96
CA ALA A 107 6.20 -0.43 -4.80
C ALA A 107 7.13 -0.72 -3.61
N PHE A 108 7.41 -2.00 -3.32
CA PHE A 108 8.43 -2.40 -2.35
C PHE A 108 9.80 -1.83 -2.71
N ASP A 109 10.23 -1.97 -3.97
CA ASP A 109 11.51 -1.42 -4.41
C ASP A 109 11.57 0.11 -4.25
N ALA A 110 10.47 0.81 -4.54
CA ALA A 110 10.37 2.27 -4.42
C ALA A 110 10.39 2.77 -2.97
N LEU A 111 9.83 2.00 -2.04
CA LEU A 111 9.78 2.31 -0.62
C LEU A 111 11.04 1.84 0.13
N ARG A 112 11.94 1.10 -0.52
CA ARG A 112 13.13 0.56 0.12
C ARG A 112 14.11 1.67 0.50
N PRO A 113 14.50 1.77 1.78
CA PRO A 113 15.54 2.70 2.20
C PRO A 113 16.87 2.46 1.47
N LEU A 114 17.61 3.53 1.20
CA LEU A 114 18.87 3.47 0.45
C LEU A 114 19.91 2.55 1.12
N ALA A 115 19.97 2.54 2.46
CA ALA A 115 20.85 1.66 3.21
C ALA A 115 20.60 0.17 2.92
N VAL A 116 19.32 -0.24 2.89
CA VAL A 116 18.93 -1.63 2.57
C VAL A 116 19.26 -1.95 1.11
N SER A 117 19.00 -1.01 0.19
CA SER A 117 19.34 -1.18 -1.23
C SER A 117 20.84 -1.42 -1.45
N ARG A 118 21.70 -0.66 -0.76
CA ARG A 118 23.15 -0.83 -0.81
C ARG A 118 23.60 -2.19 -0.26
N GLU A 119 23.05 -2.62 0.87
CA GLU A 119 23.37 -3.95 1.43
C GLU A 119 22.94 -5.10 0.52
N LEU A 120 21.78 -5.01 -0.15
CA LEU A 120 21.35 -6.02 -1.13
C LEU A 120 22.33 -6.18 -2.28
N GLU A 121 22.94 -5.08 -2.72
CA GLU A 121 23.95 -5.07 -3.76
C GLU A 121 25.29 -5.64 -3.26
N LEU A 122 25.77 -5.16 -2.10
CA LEU A 122 27.01 -5.64 -1.48
C LEU A 122 26.97 -7.15 -1.22
N LYS A 123 25.85 -7.66 -0.70
CA LYS A 123 25.64 -9.08 -0.40
C LYS A 123 25.23 -9.90 -1.62
N ARG A 124 25.07 -9.26 -2.79
CA ARG A 124 24.64 -9.90 -4.06
C ARG A 124 23.37 -10.74 -3.92
N VAL A 125 22.40 -10.24 -3.15
CA VAL A 125 21.15 -10.96 -2.89
C VAL A 125 20.40 -11.19 -4.19
N LYS A 126 20.09 -12.46 -4.48
CA LYS A 126 19.36 -12.88 -5.68
C LYS A 126 18.03 -12.13 -5.76
N ARG A 127 17.64 -11.66 -6.95
CA ARG A 127 16.40 -10.88 -7.16
C ARG A 127 15.14 -11.53 -6.55
N LYS A 128 15.04 -12.86 -6.55
CA LYS A 128 13.93 -13.62 -5.96
C LYS A 128 13.88 -13.60 -4.43
N ASN A 129 14.97 -13.23 -3.78
CA ASN A 129 15.13 -13.18 -2.33
C ASN A 129 15.08 -11.75 -1.76
N ARG A 130 15.18 -10.71 -2.60
CA ARG A 130 15.29 -9.30 -2.14
C ARG A 130 14.08 -8.78 -1.35
N ASN A 131 12.90 -9.35 -1.60
CA ASN A 131 11.65 -8.98 -0.92
C ASN A 131 11.23 -10.06 0.10
N ARG A 132 12.16 -10.92 0.51
CA ARG A 132 11.92 -11.87 1.59
C ARG A 132 12.33 -11.22 2.91
N ARG A 133 11.46 -11.38 3.91
CA ARG A 133 11.63 -10.93 5.30
C ARG A 133 13.02 -11.15 5.87
N ARG A 134 13.60 -12.31 5.55
CA ARG A 134 14.97 -12.64 5.92
C ARG A 134 15.73 -12.98 4.65
N ASN A 135 16.75 -12.18 4.40
CA ASN A 135 17.75 -12.40 3.37
C ASN A 135 19.12 -11.93 3.90
N GLU A 136 20.17 -12.11 3.10
CA GLU A 136 21.55 -11.84 3.52
C GLU A 136 21.84 -10.35 3.79
N ALA A 137 20.96 -9.45 3.38
CA ALA A 137 21.03 -7.99 3.56
C ALA A 137 20.02 -7.46 4.59
N PHE A 138 19.43 -8.34 5.41
CA PHE A 138 18.51 -7.96 6.47
C PHE A 138 19.22 -7.07 7.51
N LEU A 139 18.81 -5.79 7.59
CA LEU A 139 19.28 -4.84 8.59
C LEU A 139 18.21 -4.68 9.68
N ARG A 140 18.55 -5.02 10.92
CA ARG A 140 17.63 -4.92 12.06
C ARG A 140 17.73 -3.54 12.71
N GLN A 141 17.12 -2.53 12.09
CA GLN A 141 16.87 -1.21 12.71
C GLN A 141 15.55 -0.63 12.18
N GLY A 142 14.49 -0.75 12.98
CA GLY A 142 13.16 -0.25 12.65
C GLY A 142 12.43 -1.14 11.63
N GLU A 143 11.18 -1.44 11.95
CA GLU A 143 10.26 -2.30 11.22
C GLU A 143 9.94 -1.75 9.82
N TRP A 144 10.80 -1.97 8.81
CA TRP A 144 10.52 -1.50 7.45
C TRP A 144 10.54 -2.62 6.40
N PHE A 145 9.33 -3.05 6.03
CA PHE A 145 8.87 -3.48 4.70
C PHE A 145 9.58 -4.60 3.92
N PHE A 146 10.59 -5.30 4.43
CA PHE A 146 11.26 -6.35 3.64
C PHE A 146 11.64 -7.58 4.39
#